data_AF-A0A934Y7W8-F1
#
_entry.id   AF-A0A934Y7W8-F1
#
_cell.length_a   1.000
_cell.length_b   1.000
_cell.length_c   1.000
_cell.angle_alpha   90.00
_cell.angle_beta   90.00
_cell.angle_gamma   90.00
#
_symmetry.space_group_name_H-M   'P 1'
#
loop_
_entity.id
_entity.type
_entity.pdbx_description
1 polymer ?
#
loop_
_entity_poly.entity_id
_entity_poly.type
_entity_poly.pdbx_seq_one_letter_code
_entity_poly.pdbx_strand_id
1 'polypeptide(L)'
;MPLQHTAKRFPIFLSIFIFVNTIFISCSSQRGDTIIELTRQYYCERNQLAKTADSLWTKVSKGLESEIRDTNDTVMLRKMLSMHSAPMLKSFQIYNKLSDSLKVFIDEVEMKDKSLVNIMAAISFKIDSVEMLKLQYLSKVGTNSSKGKEFLRSYDESYNAPCKSTK
;
A
#
# COMPACT_ATOMS: atom_id res chain seq x y z
N MET A 1 -38.52 -68.71 27.56
CA MET A 1 -38.12 -67.28 27.56
C MET A 1 -36.88 -67.15 28.44
N PRO A 2 -35.73 -66.88 27.84
CA PRO A 2 -34.99 -65.66 28.19
C PRO A 2 -34.55 -64.89 26.92
N LEU A 3 -34.69 -63.57 26.96
CA LEU A 3 -34.32 -62.66 25.86
C LEU A 3 -32.81 -62.42 25.86
N GLN A 4 -32.19 -62.75 24.73
CA GLN A 4 -30.78 -62.58 24.42
C GLN A 4 -30.41 -61.09 24.31
N HIS A 5 -29.24 -60.76 24.85
CA HIS A 5 -28.45 -59.58 24.49
C HIS A 5 -28.11 -59.59 23.00
N THR A 6 -28.53 -58.57 22.25
CA THR A 6 -27.82 -58.13 21.04
C THR A 6 -27.86 -56.61 20.95
N ALA A 7 -26.81 -55.97 21.48
CA ALA A 7 -26.51 -54.57 21.17
C ALA A 7 -25.99 -54.50 19.72
N LYS A 8 -26.85 -54.02 18.80
CA LYS A 8 -26.43 -53.66 17.44
C LYS A 8 -25.54 -52.42 17.51
N ARG A 9 -24.26 -52.60 17.21
CA ARG A 9 -23.23 -51.55 17.12
C ARG A 9 -23.11 -51.06 15.67
N PHE A 10 -23.18 -49.73 15.51
CA PHE A 10 -22.70 -48.86 14.40
C PHE A 10 -23.45 -48.88 13.04
N PRO A 11 -23.51 -47.73 12.31
CA PRO A 11 -22.49 -46.67 12.28
C PRO A 11 -22.99 -45.23 12.51
N ILE A 12 -22.55 -44.63 13.62
CA ILE A 12 -22.42 -43.17 13.78
C ILE A 12 -21.20 -42.62 12.98
N PHE A 13 -20.40 -43.51 12.37
CA PHE A 13 -19.20 -43.14 11.63
C PHE A 13 -19.45 -42.44 10.28
N LEU A 14 -20.67 -42.45 9.73
CA LEU A 14 -20.93 -41.81 8.43
C LEU A 14 -21.27 -40.30 8.54
N SER A 15 -21.80 -39.83 9.67
CA SER A 15 -22.22 -38.42 9.80
C SER A 15 -21.11 -37.48 10.31
N ILE A 16 -19.98 -38.01 10.77
CA ILE A 16 -18.83 -37.20 11.21
C ILE A 16 -17.91 -36.87 10.02
N PHE A 17 -17.95 -37.64 8.92
CA PHE A 17 -17.08 -37.41 7.76
C PHE A 17 -17.50 -36.22 6.87
N ILE A 18 -18.74 -35.72 7.01
CA ILE A 18 -19.23 -34.58 6.22
C ILE A 18 -18.91 -33.23 6.89
N PHE A 19 -18.70 -33.21 8.22
CA PHE A 19 -18.40 -31.96 8.93
C PHE A 19 -16.91 -31.58 8.94
N VAL A 20 -16.00 -32.51 8.63
CA VAL A 20 -14.56 -32.21 8.61
C VAL A 20 -14.12 -31.58 7.28
N ASN A 21 -14.87 -31.77 6.19
CA ASN A 21 -14.53 -31.16 4.90
C ASN A 21 -14.96 -29.68 4.77
N THR A 22 -15.89 -29.18 5.57
CA THR A 22 -16.29 -27.76 5.54
C THR A 22 -15.37 -26.86 6.37
N ILE A 23 -14.66 -27.40 7.37
CA ILE A 23 -13.77 -26.60 8.24
C ILE A 23 -12.45 -26.23 7.53
N PHE A 24 -11.94 -27.05 6.61
CA PHE A 24 -10.71 -26.75 5.88
C PHE A 24 -10.89 -25.70 4.75
N ILE A 25 -12.12 -25.51 4.26
CA ILE A 25 -12.42 -24.54 3.20
C ILE A 25 -12.50 -23.11 3.76
N SER A 26 -13.05 -22.94 4.98
CA SER A 26 -13.16 -21.62 5.63
C SER A 26 -11.82 -21.01 6.07
N CYS A 27 -10.85 -21.83 6.51
CA CYS A 27 -9.56 -21.31 6.96
C CYS A 27 -8.70 -20.77 5.78
N SER A 28 -8.91 -21.30 4.57
CA SER A 28 -8.18 -20.84 3.38
C SER A 28 -8.82 -19.62 2.73
N SER A 29 -10.16 -19.49 2.69
CA SER A 29 -10.80 -18.29 2.14
C SER A 29 -10.50 -17.07 3.02
N GLN A 30 -10.62 -17.20 4.34
CA GLN A 30 -10.35 -16.11 5.29
C GLN A 30 -8.89 -15.60 5.19
N ARG A 31 -7.93 -16.49 4.92
CA ARG A 31 -6.53 -16.11 4.69
C ARG A 31 -6.34 -15.35 3.37
N GLY A 32 -7.08 -15.70 2.32
CA GLY A 32 -7.07 -14.98 1.05
C GLY A 32 -7.63 -13.56 1.19
N ASP A 33 -8.76 -13.42 1.89
CA ASP A 33 -9.41 -12.13 2.13
C ASP A 33 -8.51 -11.18 2.93
N THR A 34 -7.83 -11.67 3.97
CA THR A 34 -6.84 -10.89 4.74
C THR A 34 -5.67 -10.40 3.87
N ILE A 35 -5.15 -11.25 2.95
CA ILE A 35 -4.07 -10.85 2.04
C ILE A 35 -4.54 -9.71 1.13
N ILE A 36 -5.77 -9.80 0.61
CA ILE A 36 -6.37 -8.77 -0.25
C ILE A 36 -6.57 -7.46 0.52
N GLU A 37 -7.05 -7.52 1.75
CA GLU A 37 -7.26 -6.34 2.61
C GLU A 37 -5.94 -5.64 2.96
N LEU A 38 -4.93 -6.40 3.40
CA LEU A 38 -3.61 -5.86 3.74
C LEU A 38 -2.92 -5.22 2.52
N THR A 39 -3.02 -5.86 1.35
CA THR A 39 -2.49 -5.30 0.10
C THR A 39 -3.10 -3.93 -0.16
N ARG A 40 -4.44 -3.84 -0.11
CA ARG A 40 -5.16 -2.60 -0.36
C ARG A 40 -4.77 -1.53 0.65
N GLN A 41 -4.72 -1.89 1.92
CA GLN A 41 -4.37 -0.96 3.00
C GLN A 41 -2.99 -0.35 2.75
N TYR A 42 -1.95 -1.17 2.57
CA TYR A 42 -0.58 -0.69 2.42
C TYR A 42 -0.36 0.07 1.11
N TYR A 43 -0.99 -0.38 0.01
CA TYR A 43 -0.94 0.35 -1.25
C TYR A 43 -1.56 1.74 -1.12
N CYS A 44 -2.70 1.84 -0.44
CA CYS A 44 -3.36 3.11 -0.22
C CYS A 44 -2.60 4.04 0.74
N GLU A 45 -2.03 3.50 1.80
CA GLU A 45 -1.16 4.25 2.71
C GLU A 45 0.04 4.84 1.95
N ARG A 46 0.72 4.03 1.14
CA ARG A 46 1.83 4.49 0.29
C ARG A 46 1.40 5.60 -0.68
N ASN A 47 0.27 5.43 -1.36
CA ASN A 47 -0.24 6.43 -2.29
C ASN A 47 -0.64 7.74 -1.61
N GLN A 48 -1.21 7.68 -0.40
CA GLN A 48 -1.52 8.89 0.37
C GLN A 48 -0.25 9.64 0.75
N LEU A 49 0.79 8.94 1.23
CA LEU A 49 2.07 9.55 1.56
C LEU A 49 2.75 10.19 0.33
N ALA A 50 2.69 9.52 -0.82
CA ALA A 50 3.20 10.07 -2.09
C ALA A 50 2.50 11.40 -2.45
N LYS A 51 1.16 11.45 -2.31
CA LYS A 51 0.39 12.68 -2.53
C LYS A 51 0.73 13.77 -1.52
N THR A 52 0.99 13.40 -0.27
CA THR A 52 1.43 14.36 0.76
C THR A 52 2.79 14.96 0.40
N ALA A 53 3.75 14.14 -0.01
CA ALA A 53 5.07 14.59 -0.46
C ALA A 53 4.96 15.55 -1.66
N ASP A 54 4.19 15.16 -2.67
CA ASP A 54 3.95 15.99 -3.87
C ASP A 54 3.25 17.33 -3.53
N SER A 55 2.31 17.31 -2.60
CA SER A 55 1.63 18.52 -2.11
C SER A 55 2.59 19.49 -1.39
N LEU A 56 3.56 18.97 -0.63
CA LEU A 56 4.57 19.81 0.03
C LEU A 56 5.45 20.50 -1.02
N TRP A 57 5.95 19.75 -2.00
CA TRP A 57 6.77 20.31 -3.08
C TRP A 57 5.98 21.26 -3.99
N THR A 58 4.70 21.00 -4.23
CA THR A 58 3.81 21.94 -4.94
C THR A 58 3.72 23.29 -4.23
N LYS A 59 3.71 23.31 -2.89
CA LYS A 59 3.73 24.58 -2.12
C LYS A 59 5.06 25.30 -2.27
N VAL A 60 6.18 24.57 -2.29
CA VAL A 60 7.50 25.14 -2.56
C VAL A 60 7.53 25.77 -3.95
N SER A 61 7.06 25.07 -4.98
CA SER A 61 7.02 25.58 -6.35
C SER A 61 6.19 26.85 -6.46
N LYS A 62 5.03 26.94 -5.78
CA LYS A 62 4.23 28.17 -5.74
C LYS A 62 4.97 29.34 -5.08
N GLY A 63 5.69 29.08 -3.98
CA GLY A 63 6.52 30.09 -3.31
C GLY A 63 7.65 30.58 -4.23
N LEU A 64 8.38 29.66 -4.85
CA LEU A 64 9.43 29.97 -5.82
C LEU A 64 8.89 30.77 -7.00
N GLU A 65 7.76 30.39 -7.57
CA GLU A 65 7.13 31.12 -8.66
C GLU A 65 6.81 32.56 -8.24
N SER A 66 6.23 32.75 -7.04
CA SER A 66 5.88 34.10 -6.56
C SER A 66 7.07 35.05 -6.39
N GLU A 67 8.25 34.53 -6.03
CA GLU A 67 9.44 35.35 -5.77
C GLU A 67 10.36 35.48 -6.99
N ILE A 68 10.31 34.53 -7.93
CA ILE A 68 11.24 34.47 -9.06
C ILE A 68 10.57 34.92 -10.38
N ARG A 69 9.24 35.07 -10.44
CA ARG A 69 8.49 35.39 -11.67
C ARG A 69 9.02 36.61 -12.43
N ASP A 70 9.53 37.61 -11.72
CA ASP A 70 10.05 38.84 -12.31
C ASP A 70 11.50 38.72 -12.83
N THR A 71 12.10 37.54 -12.69
CA THR A 71 13.43 37.25 -13.21
C THR A 71 13.31 36.84 -14.68
N ASN A 72 14.03 37.52 -15.58
CA ASN A 72 14.01 37.25 -17.04
C ASN A 72 14.51 35.83 -17.44
N ASP A 73 14.98 35.01 -16.50
CA ASP A 73 15.47 33.65 -16.78
C ASP A 73 14.39 32.58 -16.54
N THR A 74 13.55 32.41 -17.56
CA THR A 74 12.45 31.43 -17.57
C THR A 74 12.92 29.97 -17.59
N VAL A 75 14.14 29.70 -18.10
CA VAL A 75 14.70 28.35 -18.17
C VAL A 75 15.16 27.89 -16.79
N MET A 76 15.86 28.76 -16.06
CA MET A 76 16.25 28.50 -14.68
C MET A 76 15.02 28.32 -13.79
N LEU A 77 14.01 29.20 -13.91
CA LEU A 77 12.76 29.09 -13.16
C LEU A 77 12.10 27.73 -13.39
N ARG A 78 11.92 27.31 -14.65
CA ARG A 78 11.33 26.00 -14.97
C ARG A 78 12.09 24.84 -14.34
N LYS A 79 13.43 24.89 -14.35
CA LYS A 79 14.26 23.86 -13.70
C LYS A 79 14.01 23.83 -12.20
N MET A 80 14.06 24.97 -11.51
CA MET A 80 13.83 25.05 -10.07
C MET A 80 12.43 24.56 -9.68
N LEU A 81 11.39 24.92 -10.44
CA LEU A 81 10.01 24.50 -10.18
C LEU A 81 9.80 22.98 -10.31
N SER A 82 10.66 22.29 -11.08
CA SER A 82 10.62 20.84 -11.25
C SER A 82 11.47 20.06 -10.24
N MET A 83 12.20 20.75 -9.35
CA MET A 83 13.10 20.11 -8.40
C MET A 83 12.43 19.85 -7.06
N HIS A 84 12.48 18.58 -6.64
CA HIS A 84 12.05 18.13 -5.32
C HIS A 84 13.28 17.84 -4.44
N SER A 85 14.17 18.83 -4.31
CA SER A 85 15.41 18.69 -3.53
C SER A 85 15.91 20.05 -3.06
N ALA A 86 15.95 20.27 -1.75
CA ALA A 86 16.47 21.52 -1.20
C ALA A 86 17.96 21.74 -1.52
N PRO A 87 18.86 20.74 -1.42
CA PRO A 87 20.27 20.91 -1.83
C PRO A 87 20.43 21.35 -3.29
N MET A 88 19.63 20.80 -4.21
CA MET A 88 19.69 21.22 -5.61
C MET A 88 19.17 22.66 -5.78
N LEU A 89 18.09 23.03 -5.10
CA LEU A 89 17.59 24.41 -5.11
C LEU A 89 18.64 25.41 -4.57
N LYS A 90 19.36 25.04 -3.49
CA LYS A 90 20.44 25.84 -2.90
C LYS A 90 21.63 26.06 -3.83
N SER A 91 21.80 25.21 -4.84
CA SER A 91 22.89 25.36 -5.82
C SER A 91 22.68 26.51 -6.81
N PHE A 92 21.45 27.02 -6.94
CA PHE A 92 21.15 28.14 -7.83
C PHE A 92 21.53 29.46 -7.19
N GLN A 93 22.18 30.33 -7.95
CA GLN A 93 22.58 31.66 -7.47
C GLN A 93 21.38 32.51 -6.99
N ILE A 94 20.21 32.33 -7.61
CA ILE A 94 18.99 33.05 -7.21
C ILE A 94 18.46 32.64 -5.84
N TYR A 95 18.81 31.45 -5.34
CA TYR A 95 18.36 30.97 -4.05
C TYR A 95 18.71 31.94 -2.92
N ASN A 96 19.89 32.58 -2.99
CA ASN A 96 20.32 33.56 -2.00
C ASN A 96 19.45 34.81 -1.96
N LYS A 97 18.76 35.13 -3.07
CA LYS A 97 17.86 36.29 -3.20
C LYS A 97 16.44 36.00 -2.70
N LEU A 98 16.11 34.74 -2.42
CA LEU A 98 14.81 34.36 -1.85
C LEU A 98 14.64 34.93 -0.44
N SER A 99 13.39 35.12 -0.05
CA SER A 99 13.04 35.49 1.32
C SER A 99 13.52 34.42 2.31
N ASP A 100 13.93 34.84 3.51
CA ASP A 100 14.34 33.90 4.55
C ASP A 100 13.18 32.98 4.97
N SER A 101 11.93 33.46 4.91
CA SER A 101 10.75 32.63 5.14
C SER A 101 10.61 31.51 4.13
N LEU A 102 10.87 31.76 2.83
CA LEU A 102 10.80 30.72 1.81
C LEU A 102 11.97 29.74 1.96
N LYS A 103 13.18 30.22 2.28
CA LYS A 103 14.33 29.35 2.55
C LYS A 103 14.07 28.39 3.72
N VAL A 104 13.55 28.91 4.84
CA VAL A 104 13.15 28.09 6.00
C VAL A 104 12.07 27.08 5.61
N PHE A 105 11.05 27.51 4.87
CA PHE A 105 10.00 26.60 4.40
C PHE A 105 10.53 25.46 3.52
N ILE A 106 11.47 25.75 2.60
CA ILE A 106 12.13 24.74 1.77
C ILE A 106 12.86 23.71 2.65
N ASP A 107 13.57 24.16 3.69
CA ASP A 107 14.29 23.26 4.61
C ASP A 107 13.33 22.41 5.47
N GLU A 108 12.22 22.99 5.91
CA GLU A 108 11.16 22.22 6.60
C GLU A 108 10.54 21.16 5.69
N VAL A 109 10.26 21.49 4.43
CA VAL A 109 9.70 20.56 3.45
C VAL A 109 10.69 19.43 3.19
N GLU A 110 11.99 19.70 3.03
CA GLU A 110 13.02 18.69 2.87
C GLU A 110 13.08 17.72 4.06
N MET A 111 13.01 18.22 5.30
CA MET A 111 13.01 17.36 6.49
C MET A 111 11.76 16.48 6.54
N LYS A 112 10.59 17.03 6.22
CA LYS A 112 9.33 16.28 6.17
C LYS A 112 9.35 15.24 5.05
N ASP A 113 9.83 15.60 3.87
CA ASP A 113 9.92 14.71 2.71
C ASP A 113 10.85 13.52 2.98
N LYS A 114 12.02 13.76 3.59
CA LYS A 114 12.91 12.66 4.04
C LYS A 114 12.22 11.70 5.02
N SER A 115 11.45 12.23 5.96
CA SER A 115 10.65 11.40 6.88
C SER A 115 9.60 10.58 6.13
N LEU A 116 8.88 11.20 5.19
CA LEU A 116 7.89 10.52 4.35
C LEU A 116 8.53 9.41 3.50
N VAL A 117 9.69 9.65 2.90
CA VAL A 117 10.44 8.64 2.13
C VAL A 117 10.76 7.43 3.00
N ASN A 118 11.20 7.63 4.24
CA ASN A 118 11.48 6.53 5.17
C ASN A 118 10.21 5.73 5.52
N ILE A 119 9.08 6.41 5.74
CA ILE A 119 7.79 5.75 6.02
C ILE A 119 7.32 4.97 4.79
N MET A 120 7.43 5.55 3.59
CA MET A 120 7.08 4.89 2.34
C MET A 120 7.96 3.65 2.07
N ALA A 121 9.24 3.70 2.45
CA ALA A 121 10.13 2.54 2.38
C ALA A 121 9.66 1.43 3.35
N ALA A 122 9.31 1.78 4.59
CA ALA A 122 8.76 0.82 5.56
C ALA A 122 7.46 0.16 5.07
N ILE A 123 6.56 0.94 4.44
CA ILE A 123 5.33 0.40 3.84
C ILE A 123 5.65 -0.48 2.62
N SER A 124 6.66 -0.13 1.82
CA SER A 124 7.09 -0.95 0.68
C SER A 124 7.56 -2.33 1.15
N PHE A 125 8.32 -2.41 2.26
CA PHE A 125 8.67 -3.70 2.86
C PHE A 125 7.44 -4.50 3.34
N LYS A 126 6.40 -3.83 3.85
CA LYS A 126 5.13 -4.50 4.20
C LYS A 126 4.42 -5.05 2.95
N ILE A 127 4.42 -4.30 1.85
CA ILE A 127 3.87 -4.76 0.57
C ILE A 127 4.61 -6.02 0.09
N ASP A 128 5.94 -6.02 0.11
CA ASP A 128 6.75 -7.18 -0.28
C ASP A 128 6.42 -8.41 0.57
N SER A 129 6.22 -8.21 1.89
CA SER A 129 5.79 -9.29 2.80
C SER A 129 4.42 -9.86 2.41
N VAL A 130 3.47 -9.01 2.04
CA VAL A 130 2.13 -9.45 1.60
C VAL A 130 2.19 -10.17 0.24
N GLU A 131 3.05 -9.75 -0.67
CA GLU A 131 3.30 -10.48 -1.93
C GLU A 131 3.84 -11.90 -1.66
N MET A 132 4.75 -12.05 -0.68
CA MET A 132 5.19 -13.37 -0.25
C MET A 132 4.05 -14.22 0.33
N LEU A 133 3.15 -13.63 1.12
CA LEU A 133 1.96 -14.32 1.62
C LEU A 133 1.01 -14.76 0.49
N LYS A 134 0.84 -13.93 -0.54
CA LYS A 134 0.09 -14.26 -1.76
C LYS A 134 0.70 -15.46 -2.48
N LEU A 135 2.02 -15.48 -2.69
CA LEU A 135 2.70 -16.62 -3.32
C LEU A 135 2.53 -17.91 -2.51
N GLN A 136 2.70 -17.84 -1.18
CA GLN A 136 2.45 -18.98 -0.30
C GLN A 136 1.01 -19.49 -0.39
N TYR A 137 0.03 -18.57 -0.40
CA TYR A 137 -1.37 -18.92 -0.54
C TYR A 137 -1.65 -19.63 -1.88
N LEU A 138 -1.17 -19.05 -2.98
CA LEU A 138 -1.33 -19.61 -4.33
C LEU A 138 -0.63 -20.98 -4.48
N SER A 139 0.52 -21.17 -3.85
CA SER A 139 1.21 -22.48 -3.84
C SER A 139 0.36 -23.57 -3.16
N LYS A 140 -0.45 -23.19 -2.16
CA LYS A 140 -1.31 -24.12 -1.41
C LYS A 140 -2.63 -24.40 -2.12
N VAL A 141 -3.28 -23.39 -2.68
CA VAL A 141 -4.60 -23.54 -3.33
C VAL A 141 -4.51 -23.86 -4.82
N GLY A 142 -3.32 -23.70 -5.41
CA GLY A 142 -3.06 -23.88 -6.84
C GLY A 142 -3.54 -22.70 -7.68
N THR A 143 -2.65 -22.06 -8.42
CA THR A 143 -2.94 -20.89 -9.29
C THR A 143 -4.04 -21.16 -10.31
N ASN A 144 -4.09 -22.39 -10.85
CA ASN A 144 -5.06 -22.78 -11.88
C ASN A 144 -6.37 -23.35 -11.31
N SER A 145 -6.48 -23.51 -9.99
CA SER A 145 -7.71 -23.97 -9.36
C SER A 145 -8.79 -22.89 -9.43
N SER A 146 -10.06 -23.27 -9.27
CA SER A 146 -11.17 -22.31 -9.19
C SER A 146 -10.91 -21.26 -8.10
N LYS A 147 -10.41 -21.70 -6.94
CA LYS A 147 -10.12 -20.83 -5.79
C LYS A 147 -8.92 -19.90 -6.03
N GLY A 148 -7.88 -20.39 -6.70
CA GLY A 148 -6.72 -19.57 -7.09
C GLY A 148 -7.10 -18.48 -8.09
N LYS A 149 -7.88 -18.82 -9.12
CA LYS A 149 -8.38 -17.87 -10.13
C LYS A 149 -9.28 -16.81 -9.52
N GLU A 150 -10.21 -17.21 -8.65
CA GLU A 150 -11.08 -16.27 -7.95
C GLU A 150 -10.30 -15.32 -7.05
N PHE A 151 -9.37 -15.84 -6.24
CA PHE A 151 -8.50 -15.01 -5.41
C PHE A 151 -7.70 -14.01 -6.24
N LEU A 152 -7.08 -14.43 -7.36
CA LEU A 152 -6.31 -13.53 -8.21
C LEU A 152 -7.16 -12.42 -8.82
N ARG A 153 -8.40 -12.74 -9.24
CA ARG A 153 -9.35 -11.74 -9.73
C ARG A 153 -9.69 -10.74 -8.64
N SER A 154 -10.07 -11.20 -7.44
CA SER A 154 -10.39 -10.32 -6.31
C SER A 154 -9.19 -9.50 -5.84
N TYR A 155 -7.99 -10.06 -5.91
CA TYR A 155 -6.74 -9.39 -5.61
C TYR A 155 -6.48 -8.23 -6.59
N ASP A 156 -6.59 -8.48 -7.89
CA ASP A 156 -6.41 -7.46 -8.94
C ASP A 156 -7.49 -6.37 -8.85
N GLU A 157 -8.75 -6.74 -8.63
CA GLU A 157 -9.84 -5.79 -8.38
C GLU A 157 -9.56 -4.90 -7.17
N SER A 158 -9.06 -5.46 -6.07
CA SER A 158 -8.75 -4.70 -4.86
C SER A 158 -7.53 -3.79 -5.02
N TYR A 159 -6.49 -4.28 -5.73
CA TYR A 159 -5.27 -3.53 -6.02
C TYR A 159 -5.55 -2.31 -6.91
N ASN A 160 -6.39 -2.47 -7.94
CA ASN A 160 -6.73 -1.41 -8.88
C ASN A 160 -7.85 -0.49 -8.38
N ALA A 161 -8.55 -0.85 -7.31
CA ALA A 161 -9.63 -0.04 -6.79
C ALA A 161 -9.12 1.28 -6.19
N PRO A 162 -9.87 2.38 -6.33
CA PRO A 162 -9.47 3.66 -5.79
C PRO A 162 -9.35 3.60 -4.26
N CYS A 163 -8.32 4.28 -3.76
CA CYS A 163 -8.17 4.49 -2.33
C CYS A 163 -9.29 5.41 -1.84
N LYS A 164 -10.15 4.88 -0.97
CA LYS A 164 -11.17 5.70 -0.31
C LYS A 164 -10.45 6.72 0.56
N SER A 165 -10.83 7.99 0.46
CA SER A 165 -10.43 9.00 1.43
C SER A 165 -11.02 8.58 2.77
N THR A 166 -10.19 8.11 3.70
CA THR A 166 -10.53 8.16 5.12
C THR A 166 -10.66 9.64 5.45
N LYS A 167 -11.91 10.13 5.49
CA LYS A 167 -12.25 11.44 6.05
C LYS A 167 -11.89 11.47 7.52
#